data_AF-A0A522DU58-F1
#
_entry.id   AF-A0A522DU58-F1
#
_cell.length_a   1.000
_cell.length_b   1.000
_cell.length_c   1.000
_cell.angle_alpha   90.00
_cell.angle_beta   90.00
_cell.angle_gamma   90.00
#
_symmetry.space_group_name_H-M   'P 1'
#
loop_
_entity.id
_entity.type
_entity.pdbx_description
1 polymer ?
#
loop_
_entity_poly.entity_id
_entity_poly.type
_entity_poly.pdbx_seq_one_letter_code
_entity_poly.pdbx_strand_id
1 'polypeptide(L)' 'MTEDKLDVMNRAESIVAEAVQQEGYDLPELIRDELIKAIKLHGLSQAGAFNLVGAIANVERQAGRLPLKAFPFEGFKEG' A
#
# COMPACT_ATOMS: atom_id res chain seq x y z
N MET A 1 5.21 19.49 20.63
CA MET A 1 4.78 18.65 19.49
C MET A 1 6.03 17.97 18.99
N THR A 2 6.16 16.65 19.16
CA THR A 2 7.33 15.88 18.74
C THR A 2 7.39 15.81 17.21
N GLU A 3 8.57 16.10 16.64
CA GLU A 3 8.90 16.07 15.19
C GLU A 3 8.43 14.78 14.47
N ASP A 4 8.26 13.69 15.21
CA ASP A 4 7.80 12.37 14.74
C ASP A 4 6.43 12.38 14.02
N LYS A 5 5.46 13.20 14.47
CA LYS A 5 4.13 13.26 13.82
C LYS A 5 4.15 14.01 12.49
N LEU A 6 5.07 14.95 12.31
CA LEU A 6 5.17 15.74 11.08
C LEU A 6 5.86 14.92 9.97
N ASP A 7 6.82 14.07 10.34
CA ASP A 7 7.50 13.17 9.40
C ASP A 7 6.55 12.08 8.87
N VAL A 8 5.71 11.50 9.73
CA VAL A 8 4.69 10.51 9.32
C VAL A 8 3.64 11.13 8.39
N MET A 9 3.23 12.38 8.64
CA MET A 9 2.29 13.07 7.76
C MET A 9 2.88 13.34 6.37
N ASN A 10 4.16 13.70 6.27
CA ASN A 10 4.84 13.88 4.98
C ASN A 10 5.17 12.54 4.29
N ARG A 11 5.45 11.49 5.06
CA ARG A 11 5.77 10.15 4.52
C ARG A 11 4.55 9.36 4.07
N ALA A 12 3.35 9.65 4.55
CA ALA A 12 2.15 8.89 4.20
C ALA A 12 1.93 8.79 2.68
N GLU A 13 2.18 9.88 1.95
CA GLU A 13 2.08 9.90 0.48
C GLU A 13 3.18 9.07 -0.18
N SER A 14 4.42 9.18 0.28
CA SER A 14 5.53 8.31 -0.19
C SER A 14 5.26 6.84 0.10
N ILE A 15 4.78 6.49 1.29
CA ILE A 15 4.46 5.11 1.68
C ILE A 15 3.43 4.50 0.71
N VAL A 16 2.37 5.23 0.39
CA VAL A 16 1.35 4.75 -0.54
C VAL A 16 1.90 4.67 -1.97
N ALA A 17 2.71 5.64 -2.40
CA ALA A 17 3.34 5.62 -3.71
C ALA A 17 4.31 4.43 -3.88
N GLU A 18 5.13 4.12 -2.88
CA GLU A 18 6.03 2.97 -2.87
C GLU A 18 5.25 1.65 -2.91
N ALA A 19 4.16 1.54 -2.14
CA ALA A 19 3.29 0.35 -2.15
C ALA A 19 2.66 0.11 -3.53
N VAL A 20 2.13 1.17 -4.14
CA VAL A 20 1.59 1.17 -5.52
C VAL A 20 2.65 0.75 -6.53
N GLN A 21 3.86 1.28 -6.41
CA GLN A 21 4.97 0.97 -7.30
C GLN A 21 5.42 -0.50 -7.18
N GLN A 22 5.53 -1.03 -5.96
CA GLN A 22 5.88 -2.44 -5.74
C GLN A 22 4.82 -3.38 -6.33
N GLU A 23 3.55 -3.09 -6.08
CA GLU A 23 2.45 -3.90 -6.63
C GLU A 23 2.32 -3.73 -8.14
N GLY A 24 2.86 -2.66 -8.72
CA GLY A 24 2.67 -2.30 -10.12
C GLY A 24 1.20 -2.02 -10.42
N TYR A 25 0.50 -1.44 -9.45
CA TYR A 25 -0.93 -1.15 -9.50
C TYR A 25 -1.19 0.24 -8.98
N ASP A 26 -1.73 1.11 -9.83
CA ASP A 26 -2.14 2.45 -9.43
C ASP A 26 -3.51 2.42 -8.76
N LEU A 27 -3.56 2.86 -7.49
CA LEU A 27 -4.80 2.93 -6.73
C LEU A 27 -5.71 4.05 -7.26
N PRO A 28 -7.04 3.83 -7.31
CA PRO A 28 -8.00 4.90 -7.53
C PRO A 28 -7.77 6.04 -6.53
N GLU A 29 -7.89 7.28 -7.00
CA GLU A 29 -7.61 8.49 -6.21
C GLU A 29 -8.34 8.48 -4.85
N LEU A 30 -9.64 8.12 -4.86
CA LEU A 30 -10.44 7.98 -3.64
C LEU A 30 -9.84 7.01 -2.61
N ILE A 31 -9.34 5.86 -3.06
CA ILE A 31 -8.75 4.86 -2.16
C ILE A 31 -7.38 5.33 -1.67
N ARG A 32 -6.59 5.95 -2.56
CA ARG A 32 -5.29 6.54 -2.24
C ARG A 32 -5.43 7.60 -1.13
N ASP A 33 -6.38 8.52 -1.27
CA ASP A 33 -6.66 9.56 -0.28
C ASP A 33 -7.10 9.00 1.07
N GLU A 34 -7.99 8.01 1.09
CA GLU A 34 -8.44 7.37 2.32
C GLU A 34 -7.30 6.60 3.01
N LEU A 35 -6.40 5.95 2.25
CA LEU A 35 -5.19 5.31 2.79
C LEU A 35 -4.25 6.32 3.43
N ILE A 36 -3.99 7.45 2.75
CA ILE A 36 -3.17 8.54 3.27
C ILE A 36 -3.78 9.07 4.58
N LYS A 37 -5.09 9.32 4.59
CA LYS A 37 -5.81 9.74 5.81
C LYS A 37 -5.70 8.70 6.91
N ALA A 38 -5.85 7.41 6.61
CA ALA A 38 -5.74 6.34 7.59
C ALA A 38 -4.34 6.28 8.22
N ILE A 39 -3.28 6.45 7.43
CA ILE A 39 -1.90 6.57 7.92
C ILE A 39 -1.76 7.80 8.83
N LYS A 40 -2.26 8.96 8.40
CA LYS A 40 -2.16 10.23 9.15
C LYS A 40 -2.98 10.23 10.45
N LEU A 41 -4.20 9.69 10.43
CA LEU A 41 -5.17 9.74 11.54
C LEU A 41 -4.97 8.61 12.54
N HIS A 42 -4.73 7.39 12.05
CA HIS A 42 -4.66 6.19 12.89
C HIS A 42 -3.22 5.72 13.13
N GLY A 43 -2.22 6.39 12.54
CA GLY A 43 -0.82 5.98 12.65
C GLY A 43 -0.58 4.62 12.01
N LEU A 44 -1.29 4.31 10.91
CA LEU A 44 -1.10 3.07 10.18
C LEU A 44 0.37 2.94 9.77
N SER A 45 1.02 1.84 10.15
CA SER A 45 2.42 1.61 9.82
C SER A 45 2.60 1.41 8.31
N GLN A 46 3.83 1.63 7.83
CA GLN A 46 4.20 1.38 6.43
C GLN A 46 3.84 -0.05 5.99
N ALA A 47 4.16 -1.05 6.81
CA ALA A 47 3.79 -2.45 6.53
C ALA A 47 2.27 -2.65 6.43
N GLY A 48 1.49 -1.97 7.28
CA GLY A 48 0.03 -1.98 7.21
C GLY A 48 -0.50 -1.39 5.91
N ALA A 49 0.05 -0.27 5.46
CA ALA A 49 -0.31 0.35 4.18
C ALA A 49 0.01 -0.59 3.00
N PHE A 50 1.19 -1.20 2.99
CA PHE A 50 1.62 -2.12 1.93
C PHE A 50 0.71 -3.35 1.85
N ASN A 51 0.36 -3.94 2.99
CA ASN A 51 -0.58 -5.06 3.04
C ASN A 51 -1.97 -4.66 2.50
N LEU A 52 -2.44 -3.44 2.81
CA LEU A 52 -3.73 -2.96 2.30
C LEU A 52 -3.71 -2.78 0.79
N VAL A 53 -2.67 -2.14 0.24
CA VAL A 53 -2.50 -1.95 -1.21
C VAL A 53 -2.40 -3.30 -1.92
N GLY A 54 -1.63 -4.25 -1.37
CA GLY A 54 -1.53 -5.61 -1.90
C GLY A 54 -2.87 -6.36 -1.87
N ALA A 55 -3.65 -6.21 -0.81
CA ALA A 55 -4.99 -6.81 -0.72
C ALA A 55 -5.95 -6.23 -1.76
N ILE A 56 -5.96 -4.90 -1.94
CA ILE A 56 -6.78 -4.24 -2.96
C ILE A 56 -6.35 -4.69 -4.36
N ALA A 57 -5.05 -4.70 -4.64
CA ALA A 57 -4.50 -5.18 -5.90
C ALA A 57 -4.92 -6.64 -6.16
N ASN A 58 -4.90 -7.50 -5.13
CA ASN A 58 -5.34 -8.89 -5.25
C ASN A 58 -6.84 -9.03 -5.53
N VAL A 59 -7.70 -8.20 -4.91
CA VAL A 59 -9.14 -8.17 -5.19
C VAL A 59 -9.40 -7.72 -6.63
N GLU A 60 -8.75 -6.66 -7.08
CA GLU A 60 -8.89 -6.14 -8.44
C GLU A 60 -8.35 -7.12 -9.51
N ARG A 61 -7.29 -7.88 -9.19
CA ARG A 61 -6.81 -9.01 -10.00
C ARG A 61 -7.85 -10.14 -10.10
N GLN A 62 -8.45 -10.55 -8.98
CA GLN A 62 -9.51 -11.57 -8.95
C GLN A 62 -10.77 -11.11 -9.70
N ALA A 63 -11.06 -9.81 -9.67
CA ALA A 63 -12.14 -9.21 -10.45
C ALA A 63 -11.81 -9.08 -11.96
N GLY A 64 -10.59 -9.46 -12.38
CA GLY A 64 -10.14 -9.38 -13.78
C GLY A 64 -9.84 -7.96 -14.27
N ARG A 65 -9.76 -6.98 -13.37
CA ARG A 65 -9.48 -5.56 -13.70
C ARG A 65 -7.99 -5.24 -13.75
N LEU A 66 -7.17 -6.10 -13.15
CA LEU A 66 -5.72 -6.06 -13.26
C LEU A 66 -5.19 -7.37 -13.82
N PRO A 67 -4.16 -7.31 -14.70
CA PRO A 67 -3.46 -8.52 -15.05
C PRO A 67 -2.90 -9.14 -13.77
N LEU A 68 -3.08 -10.45 -13.62
CA LEU A 68 -2.33 -11.21 -12.62
C LEU A 68 -0.85 -11.00 -12.94
N LYS A 69 -0.19 -10.13 -12.18
CA LYS A 69 1.25 -9.99 -12.26
C LYS A 69 1.77 -11.39 -11.94
N ALA A 70 2.44 -12.01 -12.91
CA ALA A 70 3.19 -13.23 -12.67
C ALA A 70 4.34 -12.84 -11.73
N PHE A 71 4.02 -12.69 -10.44
CA PHE A 71 5.05 -12.68 -9.43
C PHE A 71 5.70 -14.06 -9.54
N PRO A 72 7.02 -14.15 -9.81
CA PRO A 72 7.71 -15.34 -9.39
C PRO A 72 7.50 -15.37 -7.87
N PHE A 73 6.63 -16.25 -7.40
CA PHE A 73 6.68 -16.71 -6.02
C PHE A 73 8.05 -17.40 -5.89
N GLU A 74 9.13 -16.63 -5.74
CA GLU A 74 10.31 -17.14 -5.05
C GLU A 74 9.84 -17.35 -3.62
N GLY A 75 9.68 -18.64 -3.30
CA GLY A 75 8.89 -19.10 -2.18
C GLY A 75 9.23 -18.38 -0.88
N PHE A 76 8.21 -18.23 -0.04
CA PHE A 76 8.43 -18.31 1.39
C PHE A 76 9.22 -19.59 1.64
N LYS A 77 10.52 -19.45 1.87
CA LYS A 77 11.36 -20.52 2.36
C LYS A 77 10.92 -20.75 3.80
N GLU A 78 9.93 -21.62 3.98
CA GLU A 78 9.77 -22.31 5.25
C GLU A 78 11.01 -23.19 5.43
N GLY A 79 11.82 -22.91 6.45
CA GLY A 79 12.93 -23.77 6.89
C GLY A 79 14.33 -23.23 6.61
#